data_AF-A0A2V5JHX4-F1
#
_entry.id   AF-A0A2V5JHX4-F1
#
_cell.length_a   1.000
_cell.length_b   1.000
_cell.length_c   1.000
_cell.angle_alpha   90.00
_cell.angle_beta   90.00
_cell.angle_gamma   90.00
#
_symmetry.space_group_name_H-M   'P 1'
#
loop_
_entity.id
_entity.type
_entity.pdbx_description
1 polymer ?
#
loop_
_entity_poly.entity_id
_entity_poly.type
_entity_poly.pdbx_seq_one_letter_code
_entity_poly.pdbx_strand_id
1 'polypeptide(L)'
;MKTKSKISAYILRGSAAALLVSCVIVAISSAINLPSRHPHVPAQQNNTAFGVNAQESAASVAGSAISRNRTLTFADRVAYQRAIEKVYWRHRIWPAANAGAKPPLDRVMPQKAIEKKVEDYLRDSQALEDYWQRPITPD
;
A
#
# COMPACT_ATOMS: atom_id res chain seq x y z
N MET A 1 -34.23 -10.47 46.54
CA MET A 1 -33.70 -10.20 45.19
C MET A 1 -34.01 -8.75 44.78
N LYS A 2 -32.99 -7.88 44.62
CA LYS A 2 -32.92 -6.83 43.58
C LYS A 2 -31.62 -6.03 43.69
N THR A 3 -30.71 -6.25 42.75
CA THR A 3 -29.46 -5.48 42.56
C THR A 3 -29.69 -4.39 41.51
N LYS A 4 -29.71 -3.11 41.88
CA LYS A 4 -29.75 -1.98 40.92
C LYS A 4 -28.99 -0.76 41.44
N SER A 5 -27.67 -0.73 41.28
CA SER A 5 -26.89 0.50 41.52
C SER A 5 -25.54 0.59 40.78
N LYS A 6 -25.12 -0.42 40.00
CA LYS A 6 -23.78 -0.44 39.37
C LYS A 6 -23.69 0.16 37.95
N ILE A 7 -24.80 0.57 37.35
CA ILE A 7 -24.82 1.01 35.93
C ILE A 7 -24.50 2.51 35.76
N SER A 8 -24.67 3.33 36.80
CA SER A 8 -24.62 4.80 36.67
C SER A 8 -23.21 5.40 36.62
N ALA A 9 -22.17 4.74 37.12
CA ALA A 9 -20.83 5.33 37.24
C ALA A 9 -19.97 5.22 35.96
N TYR A 10 -20.30 4.28 35.07
CA TYR A 10 -19.50 4.02 33.86
C TYR A 10 -19.81 5.00 32.71
N ILE A 11 -21.05 5.50 32.65
CA ILE A 11 -21.51 6.42 31.60
C ILE A 11 -20.89 7.82 31.80
N LEU A 12 -20.71 8.25 33.05
CA LEU A 12 -20.17 9.59 33.36
C LEU A 12 -18.65 9.69 33.13
N ARG A 13 -17.91 8.58 33.20
CA ARG A 13 -16.45 8.56 33.03
C ARG A 13 -16.02 8.42 31.57
N GLY A 14 -16.89 7.89 30.71
CA GLY A 14 -16.62 7.74 29.27
C GLY A 14 -16.79 9.03 28.47
N SER A 15 -17.69 9.92 28.89
CA SER A 15 -17.98 11.17 28.18
C SER A 15 -16.82 12.18 28.22
N ALA A 16 -16.08 12.25 29.34
CA ALA A 16 -14.93 13.14 29.46
C ALA A 16 -13.77 12.72 28.54
N ALA A 17 -13.53 11.41 28.39
CA ALA A 17 -12.49 10.90 27.51
C ALA A 17 -12.84 11.13 26.03
N ALA A 18 -14.10 10.94 25.63
CA ALA A 18 -14.55 11.16 24.26
C ALA A 18 -14.43 12.64 23.83
N LEU A 19 -14.76 13.58 24.73
CA LEU A 19 -14.63 15.01 24.45
C LEU A 19 -13.16 15.44 24.30
N LEU A 20 -12.25 14.90 25.13
CA LEU A 20 -10.82 15.20 25.01
C LEU A 20 -10.22 14.65 23.71
N VAL A 21 -10.60 13.43 23.30
CA VAL A 21 -10.14 12.86 22.02
C VAL A 21 -10.65 13.67 20.83
N SER A 22 -11.91 14.12 20.86
CA SER A 22 -12.47 15.00 19.82
C SER A 22 -11.71 16.33 19.72
N CYS A 23 -11.37 16.94 20.86
CA CYS A 23 -10.68 18.23 20.89
C CYS A 23 -9.24 18.15 20.34
N VAL A 24 -8.54 17.04 20.56
CA VAL A 24 -7.19 16.79 20.00
C VAL A 24 -7.25 16.61 18.49
N ILE A 25 -8.25 15.91 17.96
CA ILE A 25 -8.40 15.68 16.51
C ILE A 25 -8.62 17.00 15.76
N VAL A 26 -9.49 17.88 16.28
CA VAL A 26 -9.78 19.19 15.66
C VAL A 26 -8.54 20.09 15.61
N ALA A 27 -7.74 20.11 16.67
CA ALA A 27 -6.52 20.93 16.72
C ALA A 27 -5.45 20.47 15.71
N ILE A 28 -5.33 19.17 15.46
CA ILE A 28 -4.36 18.60 14.51
C ILE A 28 -4.78 18.89 13.06
N SER A 29 -6.09 18.86 12.75
CA SER A 29 -6.60 19.12 11.40
C SER A 29 -6.38 20.57 10.94
N SER A 30 -6.37 21.54 11.85
CA SER A 30 -6.12 22.95 11.52
C SER A 30 -4.68 23.26 11.08
N ALA A 31 -3.70 22.41 11.39
CA ALA A 31 -2.29 22.63 11.03
C ALA A 31 -1.92 22.14 9.62
N ILE A 32 -2.80 21.36 8.96
CA ILE A 32 -2.51 20.69 7.69
C ILE A 32 -3.11 21.44 6.48
N ASN A 33 -3.92 22.48 6.73
CA ASN A 33 -4.55 23.27 5.67
C ASN A 33 -3.59 24.35 5.14
N LEU A 34 -2.49 23.93 4.49
CA LEU A 34 -1.63 24.84 3.74
C LEU A 34 -2.19 24.97 2.31
N PRO A 35 -2.42 26.18 1.78
CA PRO A 35 -2.92 26.34 0.42
C PRO A 35 -1.85 25.89 -0.58
N SER A 36 -2.14 24.84 -1.35
CA SER A 36 -1.27 24.36 -2.42
C SER A 36 -1.07 25.43 -3.49
N ARG A 37 0.04 26.17 -3.42
CA ARG A 37 0.55 26.94 -4.57
C ARG A 37 1.35 25.98 -5.45
N HIS A 38 0.76 25.56 -6.56
CA HIS A 38 1.45 24.82 -7.61
C HIS A 38 2.19 25.80 -8.54
N PRO A 39 3.52 25.72 -8.70
CA PRO A 39 4.19 26.35 -9.84
C PRO A 39 4.02 25.44 -11.05
N HIS A 40 3.45 26.00 -12.12
CA HIS A 40 3.34 25.38 -13.43
C HIS A 40 4.74 25.23 -14.06
N VAL A 41 5.23 24.00 -14.23
CA VAL A 41 6.47 23.68 -14.95
C VAL A 41 6.09 23.22 -16.37
N PRO A 42 6.54 23.89 -17.44
CA PRO A 42 6.20 23.50 -18.80
C PRO A 42 6.96 22.24 -19.24
N ALA A 43 6.26 21.41 -20.02
CA ALA A 43 6.73 20.14 -20.57
C ALA A 43 8.00 20.29 -21.43
N GLN A 44 8.99 19.41 -21.20
CA GLN A 44 10.13 19.25 -22.11
C GLN A 44 10.01 17.92 -22.86
N GLN A 45 9.74 18.05 -24.15
CA GLN A 45 9.68 17.00 -25.16
C GLN A 45 11.06 16.89 -25.79
N ASN A 46 11.76 15.76 -25.62
CA ASN A 46 12.87 15.39 -26.50
C ASN A 46 13.01 13.87 -26.59
N ASN A 47 12.40 13.34 -27.64
CA ASN A 47 12.60 12.02 -28.18
C ASN A 47 13.77 12.01 -29.19
N THR A 48 14.43 10.84 -29.23
CA THR A 48 15.33 10.27 -30.25
C THR A 48 16.85 10.25 -29.98
N ALA A 49 17.35 9.01 -30.14
CA ALA A 49 18.67 8.56 -30.55
C ALA A 49 19.75 8.36 -29.47
N PHE A 50 20.01 7.10 -29.13
CA PHE A 50 21.24 6.39 -29.51
C PHE A 50 21.08 4.89 -29.20
N GLY A 51 21.23 4.04 -30.21
CA GLY A 51 21.12 2.58 -30.07
C GLY A 51 22.36 1.95 -29.45
N VAL A 52 22.23 0.67 -29.05
CA VAL A 52 23.17 -0.46 -29.28
C VAL A 52 22.80 -1.63 -28.34
N ASN A 53 22.35 -2.72 -28.97
CA ASN A 53 22.47 -4.15 -28.59
C ASN A 53 21.43 -4.85 -27.68
N ALA A 54 20.51 -5.55 -28.37
CA ALA A 54 20.21 -6.99 -28.26
C ALA A 54 20.48 -7.73 -26.93
N GLN A 55 19.39 -7.99 -26.18
CA GLN A 55 19.04 -9.27 -25.50
C GLN A 55 18.07 -9.02 -24.32
N GLU A 56 17.04 -8.19 -24.46
CA GLU A 56 16.03 -7.99 -23.39
C GLU A 56 14.60 -7.85 -23.94
N SER A 57 14.36 -8.31 -25.17
CA SER A 57 13.13 -8.00 -25.92
C SER A 57 11.89 -8.80 -25.47
N ALA A 58 12.00 -9.82 -24.63
CA ALA A 58 10.81 -10.47 -24.08
C ALA A 58 10.29 -9.75 -22.81
N ALA A 59 11.22 -9.34 -21.94
CA ALA A 59 10.88 -8.69 -20.67
C ALA A 59 10.55 -7.20 -20.85
N SER A 60 11.23 -6.48 -21.75
CA SER A 60 10.96 -5.05 -22.00
C SER A 60 9.72 -4.81 -22.85
N VAL A 61 9.39 -5.71 -23.78
CA VAL A 61 8.12 -5.66 -24.53
C VAL A 61 6.94 -5.97 -23.61
N ALA A 62 7.10 -6.92 -22.69
CA ALA A 62 6.10 -7.15 -21.64
C ALA A 62 5.95 -5.93 -20.72
N GLY A 63 7.06 -5.28 -20.32
CA GLY A 63 7.05 -4.06 -19.51
C GLY A 63 6.43 -2.84 -20.19
N SER A 64 6.61 -2.69 -21.50
CA SER A 64 6.11 -1.56 -22.30
C SER A 64 4.64 -1.74 -22.73
N ALA A 65 4.18 -2.98 -22.96
CA ALA A 65 2.79 -3.26 -23.32
C ALA A 65 1.76 -2.97 -22.20
N ILE A 66 2.22 -2.68 -20.98
CA ILE A 66 1.37 -2.43 -19.80
C ILE A 66 0.96 -0.94 -19.69
N SER A 67 1.61 -0.03 -20.42
CA SER A 67 1.31 1.41 -20.41
C SER A 67 0.34 1.73 -21.56
N ARG A 68 -0.90 2.24 -21.42
CA ARG A 68 -1.48 3.19 -20.44
C ARG A 68 -3.02 3.04 -20.29
N ASN A 69 -3.60 1.85 -20.43
CA ASN A 69 -5.07 1.71 -20.35
C ASN A 69 -5.60 0.32 -19.96
N ARG A 70 -4.73 -0.60 -19.52
CA ARG A 70 -5.18 -1.96 -19.17
C ARG A 70 -5.28 -2.12 -17.67
N THR A 71 -6.49 -2.37 -17.19
CA THR A 71 -6.74 -2.78 -15.80
C THR A 71 -5.96 -4.07 -15.52
N LEU A 72 -5.09 -4.06 -14.50
CA LEU A 72 -4.32 -5.23 -14.09
C LEU A 72 -5.26 -6.32 -13.55
N THR A 73 -5.13 -7.54 -14.07
CA THR A 73 -5.86 -8.70 -13.55
C THR A 73 -5.30 -9.13 -12.19
N PHE A 74 -6.06 -9.96 -11.46
CA PHE A 74 -5.57 -10.53 -10.20
C PHE A 74 -4.27 -11.34 -10.41
N ALA A 75 -4.20 -12.12 -11.49
CA ALA A 75 -2.99 -12.89 -11.82
C ALA A 75 -1.78 -11.99 -12.10
N ASP A 76 -1.97 -10.88 -12.83
CA ASP A 76 -0.91 -9.89 -13.07
C ASP A 76 -0.41 -9.31 -11.74
N ARG A 77 -1.34 -8.91 -10.87
CA ARG A 77 -1.04 -8.36 -9.54
C ARG A 77 -0.27 -9.35 -8.66
N VAL A 78 -0.65 -10.62 -8.68
CA VAL A 78 0.06 -11.70 -7.97
C VAL A 78 1.47 -11.91 -8.53
N ALA A 79 1.62 -11.90 -9.85
CA ALA A 79 2.92 -12.04 -10.50
C ALA A 79 3.85 -10.87 -10.14
N TYR A 80 3.35 -9.63 -10.19
CA TYR A 80 4.13 -8.45 -9.79
C TYR A 80 4.43 -8.42 -8.29
N GLN A 81 3.46 -8.75 -7.44
CA GLN A 81 3.68 -8.86 -6.00
C GLN A 81 4.81 -9.84 -5.72
N ARG A 82 4.82 -10.99 -6.39
CA ARG A 82 5.89 -11.98 -6.23
C ARG A 82 7.25 -11.47 -6.73
N ALA A 83 7.28 -10.74 -7.84
CA ALA A 83 8.50 -10.12 -8.33
C ALA A 83 9.07 -9.12 -7.31
N ILE A 84 8.22 -8.29 -6.73
CA ILE A 84 8.57 -7.32 -5.67
C ILE A 84 9.10 -8.05 -4.43
N GLU A 85 8.38 -9.07 -3.95
CA GLU A 85 8.80 -9.86 -2.78
C GLU A 85 10.12 -10.58 -3.03
N LYS A 86 10.39 -11.04 -4.26
CA LYS A 86 11.69 -11.62 -4.63
C LYS A 86 12.82 -10.61 -4.51
N VAL A 87 12.60 -9.38 -4.95
CA VAL A 87 13.58 -8.29 -4.80
C VAL A 87 13.78 -7.95 -3.33
N TYR A 88 12.72 -7.74 -2.55
CA TYR A 88 12.84 -7.44 -1.13
C TYR A 88 13.52 -8.58 -0.36
N TRP A 89 13.09 -9.81 -0.60
CA TRP A 89 13.67 -10.95 0.05
C TRP A 89 15.14 -11.07 -0.29
N ARG A 90 15.57 -10.90 -1.56
CA ARG A 90 17.00 -10.94 -1.92
C ARG A 90 17.84 -9.94 -1.13
N HIS A 91 17.36 -8.70 -0.98
CA HIS A 91 18.09 -7.63 -0.29
C HIS A 91 17.90 -7.60 1.23
N ARG A 92 16.99 -8.41 1.79
CA ARG A 92 16.85 -8.53 3.24
C ARG A 92 18.14 -9.07 3.86
N ILE A 93 18.65 -8.42 4.91
CA ILE A 93 19.82 -8.89 5.64
C ILE A 93 19.53 -10.29 6.20
N TRP A 94 20.46 -11.21 5.97
CA TRP A 94 20.44 -12.53 6.58
C TRP A 94 21.56 -12.60 7.62
N PRO A 95 21.24 -12.57 8.92
CA PRO A 95 22.26 -12.56 9.97
C PRO A 95 23.21 -13.76 9.88
N ALA A 96 24.51 -13.52 10.09
CA ALA A 96 25.51 -14.59 10.13
C ALA A 96 25.29 -15.58 11.29
N ALA A 97 24.57 -15.16 12.35
CA ALA A 97 24.17 -16.02 13.46
C ALA A 97 23.08 -17.05 13.09
N ASN A 98 22.42 -16.91 11.94
CA ASN A 98 21.44 -17.90 11.50
C ASN A 98 22.15 -19.18 11.09
N ALA A 99 21.68 -20.31 11.62
CA ALA A 99 22.33 -21.63 11.50
C ALA A 99 22.42 -22.21 10.07
N GLY A 100 21.98 -21.49 9.04
CA GLY A 100 21.97 -21.99 7.67
C GLY A 100 21.88 -20.89 6.63
N ALA A 101 21.99 -21.30 5.36
CA ALA A 101 21.81 -20.40 4.23
C ALA A 101 20.43 -19.76 4.24
N LYS A 102 20.35 -18.54 3.70
CA LYS A 102 19.09 -17.83 3.54
C LYS A 102 18.09 -18.67 2.74
N PRO A 103 16.91 -18.98 3.30
CA PRO A 103 15.95 -19.83 2.61
C PRO A 103 15.43 -19.14 1.34
N PRO A 104 14.99 -19.91 0.32
CA PRO A 104 14.34 -19.33 -0.85
C PRO A 104 13.01 -18.67 -0.48
N LEU A 105 12.55 -17.72 -1.31
CA LEU A 105 11.31 -16.99 -1.06
C LEU A 105 10.13 -17.94 -0.85
N ASP A 106 9.98 -18.99 -1.67
CA ASP A 106 8.87 -19.95 -1.56
C ASP A 106 8.74 -20.64 -0.22
N ARG A 107 9.87 -20.82 0.48
CA ARG A 107 9.87 -21.46 1.79
C ARG A 107 9.33 -20.53 2.87
N VAL A 108 9.57 -19.23 2.76
CA VAL A 108 9.15 -18.22 3.75
C VAL A 108 7.84 -17.53 3.38
N MET A 109 7.51 -17.50 2.11
CA MET A 109 6.28 -16.93 1.56
C MET A 109 5.82 -17.76 0.36
N PRO A 110 5.03 -18.82 0.61
CA PRO A 110 4.45 -19.63 -0.44
C PRO A 110 3.52 -18.81 -1.34
N GLN A 111 3.26 -19.32 -2.55
CA GLN A 111 2.39 -18.69 -3.54
C GLN A 111 1.02 -18.26 -2.97
N LYS A 112 0.37 -19.13 -2.17
CA LYS A 112 -0.91 -18.80 -1.52
C LYS A 112 -0.84 -17.61 -0.56
N ALA A 113 0.31 -17.39 0.09
CA ALA A 113 0.49 -16.22 0.97
C ALA A 113 0.56 -14.93 0.16
N ILE A 114 1.12 -14.98 -1.05
CA ILE A 114 1.18 -13.84 -1.98
C ILE A 114 -0.22 -13.54 -2.52
N GLU A 115 -0.97 -14.57 -2.91
CA GLU A 115 -2.38 -14.43 -3.35
C GLU A 115 -3.23 -13.79 -2.26
N LYS A 116 -3.13 -14.29 -1.03
CA LYS A 116 -3.83 -13.73 0.11
C LYS A 116 -3.46 -12.26 0.35
N LYS A 117 -2.17 -11.92 0.25
CA LYS A 117 -1.72 -10.52 0.40
C LYS A 117 -2.34 -9.61 -0.66
N VAL A 118 -2.46 -10.10 -1.90
CA VAL A 118 -3.12 -9.36 -2.99
C VAL A 118 -4.60 -9.18 -2.71
N GLU A 119 -5.28 -10.24 -2.30
CA GLU A 119 -6.70 -10.17 -1.91
C GLU A 119 -6.94 -9.18 -0.76
N ASP A 120 -6.11 -9.23 0.28
CA ASP A 120 -6.26 -8.39 1.46
C ASP A 120 -6.11 -6.90 1.09
N TYR A 121 -5.08 -6.49 0.33
CA TYR A 121 -4.96 -5.07 -0.06
C TYR A 121 -6.03 -4.63 -1.06
N LEU A 122 -6.54 -5.52 -1.93
CA LEU A 122 -7.61 -5.18 -2.86
C LEU A 122 -8.91 -4.91 -2.10
N ARG A 123 -9.20 -5.72 -1.07
CA ARG A 123 -10.34 -5.48 -0.18
C ARG A 123 -10.18 -4.17 0.58
N ASP A 124 -8.98 -3.85 1.06
CA ASP A 124 -8.72 -2.58 1.74
C ASP A 124 -8.89 -1.39 0.79
N SER A 125 -8.42 -1.49 -0.46
CA SER A 125 -8.64 -0.47 -1.50
C SER A 125 -10.12 -0.27 -1.80
N GLN A 126 -10.90 -1.35 -1.90
CA GLN A 126 -12.35 -1.28 -2.12
C GLN A 126 -13.05 -0.59 -0.93
N ALA A 127 -12.75 -1.01 0.29
CA ALA A 127 -13.32 -0.40 1.49
C ALA A 127 -12.99 1.10 1.54
N LEU A 128 -11.76 1.48 1.20
CA LEU A 128 -11.37 2.88 1.16
C LEU A 128 -12.13 3.67 0.09
N GLU A 129 -12.33 3.12 -1.10
CA GLU A 129 -13.15 3.73 -2.13
C GLU A 129 -14.59 3.95 -1.63
N ASP A 130 -15.18 2.94 -0.99
CA ASP A 130 -16.53 3.00 -0.45
C ASP A 130 -16.67 4.07 0.65
N TYR A 131 -15.68 4.22 1.53
CA TYR A 131 -15.72 5.21 2.62
C TYR A 131 -15.34 6.62 2.18
N TRP A 132 -14.32 6.75 1.32
CA TRP A 132 -13.78 8.05 0.90
C TRP A 132 -14.51 8.62 -0.32
N GLN A 133 -15.21 7.79 -1.09
CA GLN A 133 -15.86 8.15 -2.37
C GLN A 133 -14.86 8.62 -3.44
N ARG A 134 -13.60 8.21 -3.32
CA ARG A 134 -12.55 8.44 -4.33
C ARG A 134 -11.61 7.24 -4.39
N PRO A 135 -11.44 6.60 -5.57
CA PRO A 135 -10.49 5.50 -5.71
C PRO A 135 -9.05 6.00 -5.62
N ILE A 136 -8.14 5.13 -5.16
CA ILE A 136 -6.70 5.36 -5.29
C ILE A 136 -6.29 4.95 -6.70
N THR A 137 -6.10 5.95 -7.56
CA THR A 137 -5.56 5.78 -8.91
C THR A 137 -4.13 6.34 -9.00
N PRO A 138 -3.28 5.83 -9.90
CA PRO A 138 -2.08 6.55 -10.31
C PRO A 138 -2.47 7.88 -10.97
N ASP A 139 -1.71 8.96 -10.72
CA ASP A 139 -1.83 10.26 -11.42
C ASP A 139 -1.36 10.19 -12.88
#